data_AF-A0A5M3WKY8-F1
#
_entry.id   AF-A0A5M3WKY8-F1
#
_cell.length_a   1.000
_cell.length_b   1.000
_cell.length_c   1.000
_cell.angle_alpha   90.00
_cell.angle_beta   90.00
_cell.angle_gamma   90.00
#
_symmetry.space_group_name_H-M   'P 1'
#
loop_
_entity.id
_entity.type
_entity.pdbx_description
1 polymer ?
#
loop_
_entity_poly.entity_id
_entity_poly.type
_entity_poly.pdbx_seq_one_letter_code
_entity_poly.pdbx_strand_id
1 'polypeptide(L)'
;MSPGEVREALVEGGSELSYSAIVTTLSRLHGKGVVTRQRAGRAYRYAAPADSSGLVAWRMRRLLDAEDDHAPVLMHFISGLSPGDEDLIRRLLHGESDDA
;
A
#
# COMPACT_ATOMS: atom_id res chain seq x y z
N MET A 1 2.70 -12.99 -7.56
CA MET A 1 2.35 -13.25 -8.96
C MET A 1 3.45 -12.75 -9.90
N SER A 2 3.73 -13.45 -10.99
CA SER A 2 4.55 -12.95 -12.11
C SER A 2 3.74 -11.96 -12.97
N PRO A 3 4.37 -11.11 -13.80
CA PRO A 3 3.64 -10.26 -14.74
C PRO A 3 2.72 -11.03 -15.71
N GLY A 4 3.09 -12.27 -16.07
CA GLY A 4 2.25 -13.14 -16.89
C GLY A 4 0.98 -13.57 -16.14
N GLU A 5 1.14 -14.05 -14.91
CA GLU A 5 0.02 -14.45 -14.04
C GLU A 5 -0.93 -13.27 -13.76
N VAL A 6 -0.39 -12.05 -13.58
CA VAL A 6 -1.20 -10.84 -13.40
C VAL A 6 -2.00 -10.51 -14.66
N ARG A 7 -1.40 -10.67 -15.85
CA ARG A 7 -2.08 -10.44 -17.11
C ARG A 7 -3.22 -11.42 -17.32
N GLU A 8 -3.00 -12.71 -17.05
CA GLU A 8 -4.04 -13.75 -17.16
C GLU A 8 -5.25 -13.43 -16.28
N ALA A 9 -5.01 -13.14 -14.99
CA ALA A 9 -6.07 -12.76 -14.06
C ALA A 9 -6.86 -11.50 -14.48
N LEU A 10 -6.18 -10.52 -15.10
CA LEU A 10 -6.83 -9.30 -15.59
C LEU A 10 -7.63 -9.53 -16.87
N VAL A 11 -7.18 -10.43 -17.76
CA VAL A 11 -7.92 -10.82 -18.96
C VAL A 11 -9.22 -11.55 -18.60
N GLU A 12 -9.18 -12.42 -17.59
CA GLU A 12 -10.39 -13.05 -17.03
C GLU A 12 -11.39 -11.99 -16.49
N GLY A 13 -10.88 -10.87 -15.97
CA GLY A 13 -11.67 -9.70 -15.56
C GLY A 13 -12.03 -8.72 -16.67
N GLY A 14 -11.78 -9.05 -17.95
CA GLY A 14 -12.14 -8.21 -19.11
C GLY A 14 -11.12 -7.13 -19.49
N SER A 15 -9.90 -7.16 -18.95
CA SER A 15 -8.83 -6.22 -19.30
C SER A 15 -8.06 -6.65 -20.55
N GLU A 16 -7.76 -5.71 -21.45
CA GLU A 16 -6.95 -5.95 -22.65
C GLU A 16 -5.51 -5.41 -22.54
N LEU A 17 -4.98 -5.28 -21.32
CA LEU A 17 -3.65 -4.74 -21.12
C LEU A 17 -2.56 -5.63 -21.76
N SER A 18 -1.66 -4.98 -22.50
CA SER A 18 -0.48 -5.64 -23.07
C SER A 18 0.50 -6.08 -21.96
N TYR A 19 1.33 -7.08 -22.25
CA TYR A 19 2.35 -7.55 -21.29
C TYR A 19 3.30 -6.43 -20.84
N SER A 20 3.75 -5.56 -21.76
CA SER A 20 4.61 -4.42 -21.44
C SER A 20 3.90 -3.39 -20.56
N ALA A 21 2.58 -3.18 -20.76
CA ALA A 21 1.79 -2.32 -19.89
C ALA A 21 1.68 -2.88 -18.46
N ILE A 22 1.54 -4.20 -18.31
CA ILE A 22 1.55 -4.88 -17.00
C ILE A 22 2.91 -4.71 -16.32
N VAL A 23 4.01 -5.02 -17.01
CA VAL A 23 5.37 -4.86 -16.45
C VAL A 23 5.64 -3.41 -16.03
N THR A 24 5.24 -2.44 -16.86
CA THR A 24 5.40 -1.02 -16.55
C THR A 24 4.56 -0.61 -15.34
N THR A 25 3.31 -1.05 -15.27
CA THR A 25 2.41 -0.77 -14.15
C THR A 25 2.92 -1.38 -12.85
N LEU A 26 3.29 -2.66 -12.85
CA LEU A 26 3.86 -3.32 -11.66
C LEU A 26 5.18 -2.66 -11.21
N SER A 27 6.04 -2.25 -12.14
CA SER A 27 7.26 -1.51 -11.82
C SER A 27 6.97 -0.15 -11.19
N ARG A 28 5.96 0.58 -11.70
CA ARG A 28 5.50 1.84 -11.11
C ARG A 28 4.87 1.63 -9.75
N LEU A 29 4.02 0.61 -9.57
CA LEU A 29 3.41 0.27 -8.29
C LEU A 29 4.47 -0.10 -7.26
N HIS A 30 5.50 -0.84 -7.67
CA HIS A 30 6.65 -1.16 -6.81
C HIS A 30 7.46 0.10 -6.47
N GLY A 31 7.76 0.96 -7.44
CA GLY A 31 8.44 2.23 -7.18
C GLY A 31 7.66 3.18 -6.26
N LYS A 32 6.33 3.00 -6.21
CA LYS A 32 5.45 3.69 -5.26
C LYS A 32 5.41 2.98 -3.90
N GLY A 33 5.79 1.71 -3.80
CA GLY A 33 5.68 0.89 -2.58
C GLY A 33 4.31 0.23 -2.40
N VAL A 34 3.43 0.29 -3.41
CA VAL A 34 2.10 -0.34 -3.38
C VAL A 34 2.18 -1.86 -3.39
N VAL A 35 3.22 -2.40 -4.02
CA VAL A 35 3.46 -3.83 -4.13
C VAL A 35 4.92 -4.10 -3.78
N THR A 36 5.18 -5.24 -3.14
CA THR A 36 6.54 -5.72 -2.98
C THR A 36 6.94 -6.54 -4.20
N ARG A 37 8.24 -6.68 -4.46
CA ARG A 37 8.74 -7.63 -5.47
C ARG A 37 9.92 -8.42 -4.94
N GLN A 38 10.00 -9.67 -5.34
CA GLN A 38 11.14 -10.54 -5.06
C GLN A 38 11.66 -11.13 -6.37
N ARG A 39 12.98 -11.33 -6.45
CA ARG A 39 13.61 -11.91 -7.62
C ARG A 39 13.34 -13.41 -7.65
N ALA A 40 12.83 -13.92 -8.77
CA ALA A 40 12.57 -15.33 -9.03
C ALA A 40 13.24 -15.73 -10.36
N GLY A 41 14.45 -16.25 -10.28
CA GLY A 41 15.29 -16.55 -11.45
C GLY A 41 15.66 -15.27 -12.23
N ARG A 42 15.21 -15.20 -13.49
CA ARG A 42 15.42 -14.03 -14.37
C ARG A 42 14.29 -12.99 -14.31
N ALA A 43 13.22 -13.26 -13.56
CA ALA A 43 12.04 -12.41 -13.47
C ALA A 43 11.79 -11.92 -12.03
N TYR A 44 10.81 -11.03 -11.86
CA TYR A 44 10.29 -10.62 -10.56
C TYR A 44 8.91 -11.21 -10.33
N ARG A 45 8.63 -11.60 -9.09
CA ARG A 45 7.28 -11.87 -8.59
C ARG A 45 6.87 -10.72 -7.70
N TYR A 46 5.64 -10.24 -7.87
CA TYR A 46 5.05 -9.14 -7.12
C TYR A 46 4.03 -9.67 -6.12
N ALA A 47 3.90 -9.02 -4.97
CA ALA A 47 2.86 -9.30 -4.00
C ALA A 47 2.13 -8.00 -3.62
N ALA A 48 0.80 -8.09 -3.53
CA ALA A 48 -0.02 -7.01 -2.99
C ALA A 48 0.19 -6.89 -1.46
N PRO A 49 -0.16 -5.76 -0.85
CA PRO A 49 -0.30 -5.67 0.61
C PRO A 49 -1.33 -6.71 1.07
N ALA A 50 -1.12 -7.27 2.26
CA ALA A 50 -1.88 -8.41 2.76
C ALA A 50 -3.40 -8.15 2.84
N ASP A 51 -3.83 -6.89 3.00
CA ASP A 51 -5.23 -6.51 3.06
C ASP A 51 -5.48 -5.05 2.59
N SER A 52 -6.76 -4.70 2.43
CA SER A 52 -7.22 -3.36 2.05
C SER A 52 -6.73 -2.28 3.02
N SER A 53 -6.67 -2.61 4.31
CA SER A 53 -6.18 -1.71 5.36
C SER A 53 -4.70 -1.36 5.15
N GLY A 54 -3.89 -2.32 4.76
CA GLY A 54 -2.49 -2.13 4.40
C GLY A 54 -2.30 -1.22 3.18
N LEU A 55 -3.20 -1.28 2.20
CA LEU A 55 -3.19 -0.34 1.07
C LEU A 55 -3.55 1.09 1.51
N VAL A 56 -4.52 1.25 2.41
CA VAL A 56 -4.90 2.56 2.96
C VAL A 56 -3.76 3.14 3.79
N ALA A 57 -3.18 2.35 4.70
CA ALA A 57 -2.03 2.77 5.52
C ALA A 57 -0.84 3.17 4.64
N TRP A 58 -0.55 2.41 3.57
CA TRP A 58 0.47 2.78 2.60
C TRP A 58 0.16 4.12 1.91
N ARG A 59 -1.10 4.40 1.54
CA ARG A 59 -1.50 5.70 0.95
C ARG A 59 -1.27 6.85 1.93
N MET A 60 -1.69 6.67 3.19
CA MET A 60 -1.49 7.68 4.24
C MET A 60 0.00 7.97 4.45
N ARG A 61 0.84 6.93 4.54
CA ARG A 61 2.29 7.08 4.65
C ARG A 61 2.86 7.88 3.49
N ARG A 62 2.45 7.56 2.28
CA ARG A 62 2.97 8.23 1.09
C ARG A 62 2.56 9.69 0.96
N LEU A 63 1.38 10.06 1.45
CA LEU A 63 0.97 11.46 1.53
C LEU A 63 1.85 12.21 2.54
N LEU A 64 2.15 11.59 3.68
CA LEU A 64 3.02 12.18 4.69
C LEU A 64 4.46 12.34 4.17
N ASP A 65 5.03 11.30 3.55
CA ASP A 65 6.40 11.29 3.01
C ASP A 65 6.61 12.28 1.84
N ALA A 66 5.55 12.86 1.29
CA ALA A 66 5.62 13.88 0.24
C ALA A 66 5.88 15.29 0.82
N GLU A 67 5.77 15.46 2.13
CA GLU A 67 5.91 16.74 2.82
C GLU A 67 7.27 16.80 3.53
N ASP A 68 7.95 17.95 3.42
CA ASP A 68 9.27 18.12 4.04
C ASP A 68 9.19 18.21 5.58
N ASP A 69 8.06 18.71 6.12
CA ASP A 69 7.78 18.76 7.56
C ASP A 69 6.48 18.02 7.89
N HIS A 70 6.63 16.89 8.58
CA HIS A 70 5.51 16.03 8.96
C HIS A 70 4.72 16.57 10.15
N ALA A 71 5.30 17.42 11.00
CA ALA A 71 4.66 17.88 12.23
C ALA A 71 3.33 18.62 12.00
N PRO A 72 3.23 19.64 11.13
CA PRO A 72 1.97 20.34 10.88
C PRO A 72 0.89 19.45 10.27
N VAL A 73 1.28 18.49 9.42
CA VAL A 73 0.37 17.53 8.79
C VAL A 73 -0.23 16.59 9.84
N LEU A 74 0.62 16.03 10.71
CA LEU A 74 0.18 15.16 11.80
C LEU A 74 -0.70 15.91 12.80
N MET A 75 -0.38 17.17 13.13
CA MET A 75 -1.23 17.99 14.00
C MET A 75 -2.63 18.19 13.41
N HIS A 76 -2.73 18.52 12.11
CA HIS A 76 -4.03 18.67 11.45
C HIS A 76 -4.78 17.33 11.34
N PHE A 77 -4.07 16.24 11.03
CA PHE A 77 -4.65 14.91 10.96
C PHE A 77 -5.26 14.50 12.30
N ILE A 78 -4.50 14.62 13.39
CA ILE A 78 -4.95 14.28 14.75
C ILE A 78 -6.13 15.16 15.16
N SER A 79 -6.08 16.47 14.88
CA SER A 79 -7.16 17.41 15.21
C SER A 79 -8.47 17.12 14.47
N GLY A 80 -8.42 16.37 13.36
CA GLY A 80 -9.60 15.96 12.58
C GLY A 80 -10.14 14.58 12.92
N LEU A 81 -9.52 13.85 13.86
CA LEU A 81 -9.98 12.53 14.27
C LEU A 81 -11.28 12.61 15.07
N SER A 82 -12.09 11.55 14.99
CA SER A 82 -13.14 11.36 15.98
C SER A 82 -12.51 11.05 17.35
N PRO A 83 -13.19 11.34 18.48
CA PRO A 83 -12.68 10.97 19.79
C PRO A 83 -12.34 9.47 19.92
N GLY A 84 -13.14 8.60 19.26
CA GLY A 84 -12.89 7.16 19.25
C GLY A 84 -11.64 6.76 18.47
N ASP A 85 -11.37 7.41 17.33
CA ASP A 85 -10.16 7.15 16.54
C ASP A 85 -8.90 7.70 17.23
N GLU A 86 -9.01 8.83 17.93
CA GLU A 86 -7.92 9.39 18.74
C GLU A 86 -7.52 8.41 19.86
N ASP A 87 -8.50 7.91 20.61
CA ASP A 87 -8.26 6.91 21.67
C ASP A 87 -7.73 5.60 21.10
N LEU A 88 -8.24 5.16 19.94
CA LEU A 88 -7.72 3.98 19.24
C LEU A 88 -6.24 4.16 18.86
N ILE A 89 -5.88 5.29 18.24
CA ILE A 89 -4.49 5.58 17.87
C ILE A 89 -3.59 5.64 19.10
N ARG A 90 -4.05 6.28 20.19
CA ARG A 90 -3.30 6.34 21.45
C ARG A 90 -2.99 4.94 21.99
N ARG A 91 -3.99 4.06 22.08
CA ARG A 91 -3.81 2.67 22.51
C ARG A 91 -2.83 1.89 21.62
N LEU A 92 -3.01 1.99 20.30
CA LEU A 92 -2.13 1.32 19.33
C LEU A 92 -0.67 1.81 19.45
N LEU A 93 -0.44 3.11 19.71
CA LEU A 93 0.90 3.67 19.91
C LEU A 93 1.55 3.22 21.23
N HIS A 94 0.75 2.96 22.27
CA HIS A 94 1.22 2.40 23.54
C HIS A 94 1.43 0.88 23.50
N GLY A 95 1.14 0.24 22.36
CA GLY A 95 1.21 -1.22 22.23
C GLY A 95 0.08 -1.94 22.94
N GLU A 96 -0.97 -1.24 23.35
CA GLU A 96 -2.22 -1.78 23.92
C GLU A 96 -3.12 -2.31 22.79
N SER A 97 -2.52 -3.10 21.90
CA SER A 97 -3.27 -3.95 20.99
C SER A 97 -3.98 -4.97 21.86
N ASP A 98 -5.27 -5.18 21.64
CA ASP A 98 -6.06 -6.19 22.34
C ASP A 98 -5.44 -7.57 22.06
N ASP A 99 -4.52 -8.00 22.92
CA ASP A 99 -4.08 -9.38 23.02
C ASP A 99 -5.25 -10.14 23.67
N ALA A 100 -6.16 -10.62 22.82
CA ALA A 100 -7.23 -11.58 23.16
C ALA A 100 -7.56 -12.46 21.95
#